data_AF-A0A519CC59-F1
#
_entry.id   AF-A0A519CC59-F1
#
_cell.length_a   1.000
_cell.length_b   1.000
_cell.length_c   1.000
_cell.angle_alpha   90.00
_cell.angle_beta   90.00
_cell.angle_gamma   90.00
#
_symmetry.space_group_name_H-M   'P 1'
#
loop_
_entity.id
_entity.type
_entity.pdbx_description
1 polymer ?
#
loop_
_entity_poly.entity_id
_entity_poly.type
_entity_poly.pdbx_seq_one_letter_code
_entity_poly.pdbx_strand_id
1 'polypeptide(L)' 'MLNEGRRTELLYFMREIVIEAGVSEKLAEPFMASLAAKGARESVNNAMEFLDSKIEEGFISEEYRDPIRKVMRRFTKIR' A
#
# COMPACT_ATOMS: atom_id res chain seq x y z
N MET A 1 8.74 -9.57 -3.54
CA MET A 1 7.34 -9.96 -3.27
C MET A 1 7.07 -9.85 -1.77
N LEU A 2 5.83 -9.52 -1.39
CA LEU A 2 5.42 -9.41 0.00
C LEU A 2 5.40 -10.77 0.72
N ASN A 3 5.54 -10.72 2.05
CA ASN A 3 5.35 -11.86 2.93
C ASN A 3 3.86 -11.99 3.30
N GLU A 4 3.15 -12.90 2.62
CA GLU A 4 1.74 -13.18 2.88
C GLU A 4 1.43 -13.60 4.32
N GLY A 5 2.37 -14.24 5.02
CA GLY A 5 2.21 -14.59 6.44
C GLY A 5 2.11 -13.37 7.36
N ARG A 6 2.49 -12.18 6.87
CA ARG A 6 2.45 -10.91 7.59
C ARG A 6 1.46 -9.92 6.98
N ARG A 7 0.51 -10.40 6.16
CA ARG A 7 -0.48 -9.55 5.46
C ARG A 7 -1.33 -8.73 6.43
N THR A 8 -1.77 -9.32 7.54
CA THR A 8 -2.58 -8.60 8.54
C THR A 8 -1.80 -7.44 9.17
N GLU A 9 -0.53 -7.66 9.55
CA GLU A 9 0.34 -6.60 10.06
C GLU A 9 0.57 -5.50 9.02
N LEU A 10 0.81 -5.88 7.76
CA LEU A 10 0.96 -4.93 6.65
C LEU A 10 -0.27 -4.02 6.54
N LEU A 11 -1.47 -4.61 6.50
CA LEU A 11 -2.72 -3.86 6.37
C LEU A 11 -2.99 -2.96 7.58
N TYR A 12 -2.62 -3.38 8.78
CA TYR A 12 -2.71 -2.56 9.99
C TYR A 12 -1.89 -1.27 9.86
N PHE A 13 -0.59 -1.37 9.53
CA PHE A 13 0.27 -0.19 9.35
C PHE A 13 -0.13 0.67 8.14
N MET A 14 -0.59 0.06 7.05
CA MET A 14 -1.06 0.83 5.90
C MET A 14 -2.33 1.60 6.22
N ARG A 15 -3.23 1.05 7.05
CA ARG A 15 -4.51 1.70 7.37
C ARG A 15 -4.30 3.04 8.05
N GLU A 16 -3.38 3.12 9.00
CA GLU A 16 -3.07 4.37 9.70
C GLU A 16 -2.65 5.47 8.71
N ILE A 17 -1.72 5.15 7.81
CA ILE A 17 -1.21 6.09 6.80
C ILE A 17 -2.31 6.51 5.82
N VAL A 18 -3.13 5.57 5.36
CA VAL A 18 -4.17 5.83 4.35
C VAL A 18 -5.30 6.70 4.91
N ILE A 19 -5.68 6.49 6.18
CA ILE A 19 -6.67 7.32 6.85
C ILE A 19 -6.12 8.73 7.12
N GLU A 20 -4.87 8.84 7.56
CA GLU A 20 -4.19 10.14 7.75
C GLU A 20 -4.13 10.93 6.43
N ALA A 21 -3.97 10.23 5.30
CA ALA A 21 -4.01 10.80 3.97
C ALA A 21 -5.39 11.30 3.49
N GLY A 22 -6.42 11.21 4.33
CA GLY A 22 -7.78 11.68 4.02
C GLY A 22 -8.61 10.69 3.20
N VAL A 23 -8.12 9.48 2.94
CA VAL A 23 -8.91 8.44 2.28
C VAL A 23 -9.97 7.93 3.26
N SER A 24 -11.25 8.02 2.86
CA SER A 24 -12.34 7.53 3.71
C SER A 24 -12.21 6.03 4.04
N GLU A 25 -12.67 5.60 5.21
CA GLU A 25 -12.59 4.20 5.64
C GLU A 25 -13.18 3.22 4.60
N LYS A 26 -14.29 3.62 3.95
CA LYS A 26 -14.96 2.84 2.91
C LYS A 26 -14.07 2.56 1.69
N LEU A 27 -13.16 3.48 1.38
CA LEU A 27 -12.26 3.38 0.23
C LEU A 27 -10.87 2.85 0.62
N ALA A 28 -10.48 3.00 1.88
CA ALA A 28 -9.19 2.57 2.39
C ALA A 28 -9.00 1.05 2.27
N GLU A 29 -10.00 0.26 2.69
CA GLU A 29 -9.92 -1.20 2.65
C GLU A 29 -9.70 -1.77 1.23
N PRO A 30 -10.53 -1.44 0.21
CA PRO A 30 -10.31 -1.95 -1.15
C PRO A 30 -9.00 -1.45 -1.78
N PHE A 31 -8.59 -0.22 -1.46
CA PHE A 31 -7.31 0.34 -1.92
C PHE A 31 -6.12 -0.44 -1.36
N MET A 32 -6.08 -0.65 -0.04
CA MET A 32 -5.02 -1.42 0.62
C MET A 32 -5.00 -2.88 0.17
N ALA A 33 -6.18 -3.49 -0.03
CA ALA A 33 -6.29 -4.85 -0.55
C ALA A 33 -5.64 -4.98 -1.94
N SER A 34 -5.83 -3.96 -2.79
CA SER A 34 -5.25 -3.89 -4.14
C SER A 34 -3.72 -3.75 -4.10
N LEU A 35 -3.21 -2.85 -3.25
CA LEU A 35 -1.77 -2.69 -3.01
C LEU A 35 -1.12 -4.00 -2.53
N ALA A 36 -1.72 -4.62 -1.52
CA ALA A 36 -1.23 -5.88 -0.98
C ALA A 36 -1.26 -7.00 -2.03
N ALA A 37 -2.36 -7.13 -2.79
CA ALA A 37 -2.48 -8.14 -3.84
C ALA A 37 -1.40 -7.99 -4.92
N LYS A 38 -1.14 -6.77 -5.40
CA LYS A 38 -0.08 -6.47 -6.38
C LYS A 38 1.30 -6.77 -5.81
N GLY A 39 1.59 -6.33 -4.58
CA GLY A 39 2.87 -6.56 -3.92
C GLY A 39 3.16 -8.05 -3.66
N ALA A 40 2.12 -8.82 -3.40
CA ALA A 40 2.18 -10.24 -3.11
C ALA A 40 2.32 -11.11 -4.36
N ARG A 41 1.51 -10.83 -5.39
CA ARG A 41 1.43 -11.65 -6.61
C ARG A 41 2.47 -11.28 -7.66
N GLU A 42 2.87 -10.02 -7.70
CA GLU A 42 3.73 -9.48 -8.76
C GLU A 42 5.06 -8.97 -8.16
N SER A 43 5.08 -7.72 -7.68
CA SER A 43 6.26 -7.12 -7.07
C SER A 43 5.87 -5.88 -6.25
N VAL A 44 6.74 -5.44 -5.34
CA VAL A 44 6.51 -4.15 -4.66
C VAL A 44 6.54 -2.98 -5.64
N ASN A 45 7.34 -3.06 -6.71
CA ASN A 45 7.36 -2.02 -7.72
C ASN A 45 6.00 -1.90 -8.43
N ASN A 46 5.36 -3.02 -8.79
CA ASN A 46 4.03 -3.00 -9.43
C ASN A 46 2.94 -2.46 -8.48
N ALA A 47 3.10 -2.68 -7.17
CA ALA A 47 2.23 -2.04 -6.18
C ALA A 47 2.49 -0.52 -6.11
N MET A 48 3.74 -0.08 -6.22
CA MET A 48 4.08 1.34 -6.30
C MET A 48 3.57 1.99 -7.59
N GLU A 49 3.64 1.33 -8.74
CA GLU A 49 3.06 1.84 -9.99
C GLU A 49 1.53 2.05 -9.87
N PHE A 50 0.85 1.15 -9.16
CA PHE A 50 -0.57 1.33 -8.83
C PHE A 50 -0.80 2.49 -7.84
N LEU A 51 0.08 2.68 -6.86
CA LEU A 51 0.00 3.84 -5.97
C LEU A 51 0.16 5.14 -6.77
N ASP A 52 1.14 5.17 -7.67
CA ASP A 52 1.47 6.33 -8.52
C ASP A 52 0.25 6.69 -9.38
N SER A 53 -0.43 5.70 -9.98
CA SER A 53 -1.67 5.95 -10.71
C SER A 53 -2.79 6.53 -9.83
N LYS A 54 -2.89 6.11 -8.56
CA LYS A 54 -3.87 6.66 -7.61
C LYS A 54 -3.53 8.07 -7.15
N ILE A 55 -2.24 8.42 -7.10
CA ILE A 55 -1.83 9.79 -6.85
C ILE A 55 -2.15 10.68 -8.04
N GLU A 56 -1.88 10.22 -9.27
CA GLU A 56 -2.24 10.92 -10.50
C GLU A 56 -3.77 11.16 -10.63
N GLU A 57 -4.57 10.19 -10.18
CA GLU A 57 -6.04 10.31 -10.10
C GLU A 57 -6.52 11.27 -8.99
N GLY A 58 -5.63 11.76 -8.12
CA GLY A 58 -5.98 12.58 -6.97
C GLY A 58 -6.67 11.83 -5.82
N PHE A 59 -6.59 10.50 -5.80
CA PHE A 59 -7.18 9.67 -4.76
C PHE A 59 -6.44 9.80 -3.41
N ILE A 60 -5.12 9.98 -3.46
CA ILE A 60 -4.26 10.14 -2.29
C ILE A 60 -3.13 11.12 -2.64
N SER A 61 -2.69 11.93 -1.67
CA SER A 61 -1.62 12.91 -1.88
C SER A 61 -0.25 12.25 -2.08
N GLU A 62 0.58 12.82 -2.97
CA GLU A 62 1.95 12.37 -3.27
C GLU A 62 2.84 12.30 -2.02
N GLU A 63 2.57 13.11 -1.00
CA GLU A 63 3.31 13.09 0.26
C GLU A 63 3.26 11.74 0.98
N TYR A 64 2.21 10.94 0.74
CA TYR A 64 2.04 9.61 1.34
C TYR A 64 2.68 8.49 0.53
N ARG A 65 3.24 8.79 -0.64
CA ARG A 65 3.94 7.81 -1.49
C ARG A 65 5.09 7.14 -0.75
N ASP A 66 5.96 7.95 -0.15
CA ASP A 66 7.15 7.50 0.55
C ASP A 66 6.85 6.74 1.85
N PRO A 67 5.93 7.21 2.72
CA PRO A 67 5.41 6.44 3.85
C PRO A 67 4.88 5.06 3.48
N ILE A 68 4.01 4.97 2.46
CA ILE A 68 3.45 3.70 1.98
C ILE A 68 4.57 2.80 1.46
N ARG A 69 5.51 3.32 0.66
CA ARG A 69 6.66 2.56 0.16
C ARG A 69 7.49 1.95 1.28
N LYS A 70 7.76 2.71 2.35
CA LYS A 70 8.52 2.23 3.52
C LYS A 70 7.81 1.05 4.19
N VAL A 71 6.50 1.16 4.39
CA VAL A 71 5.69 0.06 4.94
C VAL A 71 5.77 -1.15 4.02
N MET A 72 5.48 -1.01 2.72
CA MET A 72 5.53 -2.14 1.77
C MET A 72 6.89 -2.86 1.77
N ARG A 73 8.00 -2.10 1.79
CA ARG A 73 9.36 -2.66 1.85
C ARG A 73 9.64 -3.40 3.16
N ARG A 74 9.11 -2.94 4.29
CA ARG A 74 9.26 -3.65 5.58
C ARG A 74 8.68 -5.07 5.56
N PHE A 75 7.69 -5.30 4.70
CA PHE A 75 7.01 -6.59 4.57
C PHE A 75 7.43 -7.39 3.33
N THR A 76 8.50 -6.99 2.63
CA THR A 76 9.08 -7.83 1.58
C THR A 76 9.79 -9.03 2.19
N LYS A 77 9.69 -10.19 1.53
CA LYS A 77 10.59 -11.31 1.81
C LYS A 77 12.01 -10.87 1.44
N ILE A 78 12.92 -10.86 2.41
CA ILE A 78 14.36 -10.80 2.13
C ILE A 78 14.67 -12.11 1.39
N ARG A 79 15.18 -12.01 0.17
CA ARG A 79 15.75 -13.16 -0.56
C ARG A 79 17.21 -13.27 -0.21
#